data_AF-A0A4V2XIJ4-F1
#
_entry.id   AF-A0A4V2XIJ4-F1
#
_cell.length_a   1.000
_cell.length_b   1.000
_cell.length_c   1.000
_cell.angle_alpha   90.00
_cell.angle_beta   90.00
_cell.angle_gamma   90.00
#
_symmetry.space_group_name_H-M   'P 1'
#
loop_
_entity.id
_entity.type
_entity.pdbx_description
1 polymer ?
#
loop_
_entity_poly.entity_id
_entity_poly.type
_entity_poly.pdbx_seq_one_letter_code
_entity_poly.pdbx_strand_id
1 'polypeptide(L)'
;MANDYHPYRTHRRRKKTRAGRLGLAGALTGALGITAVAATIVIIRPGGDPGGEARPTLAGQGSVEAGPSVPSPDAGPPLNFTTPEGYGYSLAAVEAGTDPAPLGATKPPPPGTTYAYADYILTNNQRRPVLLDYPADLFMPKAQVPSSARERCMPQAGIPDDMCTLPNRSEVTARIGGAEPPVDENGTMMIPAGATYLVRIASELPVEDGVSADDLRLFVWNARYTSDLTGIELAFPDDAG
;
A
#
# COMPACT_ATOMS: atom_id res chain seq x y z
N MET A 1 -26.92 -11.16 -63.06
CA MET A 1 -26.33 -12.29 -63.82
C MET A 1 -25.36 -13.00 -62.89
N ALA A 2 -25.40 -14.33 -62.93
CA ALA A 2 -24.81 -15.26 -61.97
C ALA A 2 -23.32 -15.54 -62.22
N ASN A 3 -22.70 -16.22 -61.24
CA ASN A 3 -21.57 -17.15 -61.35
C ASN A 3 -20.17 -16.51 -61.61
N ASP A 4 -19.04 -16.96 -61.06
CA ASP A 4 -18.62 -18.28 -60.57
C ASP A 4 -17.60 -18.17 -59.42
N TYR A 5 -17.63 -19.15 -58.52
CA TYR A 5 -16.50 -19.56 -57.68
C TYR A 5 -15.64 -20.56 -58.47
N HIS A 6 -14.30 -20.50 -58.36
CA HIS A 6 -13.42 -21.68 -58.32
C HIS A 6 -11.92 -21.34 -58.05
N PRO A 7 -11.09 -22.32 -57.61
CA PRO A 7 -10.11 -22.14 -56.54
C PRO A 7 -8.67 -22.57 -56.90
N TYR A 8 -7.78 -22.54 -55.89
CA TYR A 8 -6.56 -23.34 -55.69
C TYR A 8 -5.23 -23.06 -56.45
N ARG A 9 -4.18 -23.01 -55.60
CA ARG A 9 -2.86 -23.71 -55.64
C ARG A 9 -1.59 -23.04 -56.23
N THR A 10 -0.72 -22.69 -55.27
CA THR A 10 0.71 -23.10 -55.10
C THR A 10 1.77 -22.80 -56.17
N HIS A 11 2.80 -22.02 -55.79
CA HIS A 11 4.24 -22.28 -56.06
C HIS A 11 5.09 -21.57 -54.98
N ARG A 12 5.67 -22.29 -54.00
CA ARG A 12 7.05 -22.83 -54.00
C ARG A 12 8.17 -21.76 -54.09
N ARG A 13 8.71 -21.34 -52.95
CA ARG A 13 10.16 -21.09 -52.85
C ARG A 13 10.76 -21.66 -51.56
N ARG A 14 11.45 -22.78 -51.76
CA ARG A 14 12.44 -23.38 -50.85
C ARG A 14 13.53 -22.35 -50.52
N LYS A 15 13.89 -22.25 -49.24
CA LYS A 15 15.31 -22.30 -48.84
C LYS A 15 15.44 -23.20 -47.61
N LYS A 16 16.12 -24.33 -47.80
CA LYS A 16 16.63 -25.22 -46.76
C LYS A 16 18.13 -24.95 -46.60
N THR A 17 18.66 -25.48 -45.49
CA THR A 17 20.07 -25.83 -45.17
C THR A 17 20.94 -24.69 -44.65
N ARG A 18 21.76 -24.84 -43.61
CA ARG A 18 22.33 -25.98 -42.85
C ARG A 18 22.69 -25.43 -41.45
N ALA A 19 22.40 -26.12 -40.35
CA ALA A 19 23.20 -27.19 -39.72
C ALA A 19 24.59 -26.74 -39.24
N GLY A 20 24.81 -26.79 -37.92
CA GLY A 20 26.10 -26.55 -37.29
C GLY A 20 26.04 -26.66 -35.77
N ARG A 21 25.74 -27.86 -35.24
CA ARG A 21 26.11 -28.27 -33.88
C ARG A 21 27.57 -28.74 -33.93
N LEU A 22 28.45 -28.15 -33.12
CA LEU A 22 29.78 -28.60 -32.68
C LEU A 22 30.15 -27.60 -31.57
N GLY A 23 30.67 -27.92 -30.39
CA GLY A 23 31.19 -29.14 -29.80
C GLY A 23 31.82 -28.70 -28.46
N LEU A 24 31.79 -29.56 -27.45
CA LEU A 24 32.41 -29.37 -26.14
C LEU A 24 33.93 -29.56 -26.20
N ALA A 25 34.60 -29.06 -25.14
CA ALA A 25 36.02 -29.20 -24.74
C ALA A 25 37.01 -28.25 -25.46
N GLY A 26 38.01 -27.65 -24.81
CA GLY A 26 38.53 -27.71 -23.45
C GLY A 26 40.01 -27.27 -23.44
N ALA A 27 40.44 -26.70 -22.31
CA ALA A 27 41.82 -26.49 -21.84
C ALA A 27 42.59 -25.17 -22.14
N LEU A 28 42.77 -24.40 -21.05
CA LEU A 28 44.02 -23.85 -20.46
C LEU A 28 45.00 -23.13 -21.42
N THR A 29 45.44 -21.89 -21.19
CA THR A 29 46.33 -21.46 -20.09
C THR A 29 46.52 -19.94 -20.18
N GLY A 30 46.62 -19.22 -19.05
CA GLY A 30 47.03 -17.81 -19.05
C GLY A 30 46.86 -17.13 -17.68
N ALA A 31 47.85 -17.29 -16.81
CA ALA A 31 47.95 -16.63 -15.51
C ALA A 31 48.31 -15.14 -15.65
N LEU A 32 47.67 -14.30 -14.83
CA LEU A 32 48.07 -12.97 -14.31
C LEU A 32 46.81 -12.49 -13.53
N GLY A 33 46.72 -12.63 -12.21
CA GLY A 33 47.55 -11.92 -11.25
C GLY A 33 46.80 -10.68 -10.75
N ILE A 34 45.72 -10.85 -9.99
CA ILE A 34 45.13 -9.75 -9.20
C ILE A 34 44.98 -10.23 -7.76
N THR A 35 45.76 -9.55 -6.92
CA THR A 35 45.97 -9.71 -5.49
C THR A 35 44.69 -9.59 -4.68
N ALA A 36 44.40 -10.63 -3.88
CA ALA A 36 43.44 -10.57 -2.79
C ALA A 36 44.00 -9.68 -1.67
N VAL A 37 43.35 -8.54 -1.41
CA VAL A 37 43.58 -7.79 -0.17
C VAL A 37 42.60 -8.33 0.86
N ALA A 38 43.09 -9.29 1.66
CA ALA A 38 42.44 -9.69 2.90
C ALA A 38 42.78 -8.65 3.96
N ALA A 39 41.84 -7.74 4.25
CA ALA A 39 41.90 -6.91 5.44
C ALA A 39 41.16 -7.66 6.56
N THR A 40 41.91 -8.40 7.37
CA THR A 40 41.44 -8.87 8.68
C THR A 40 41.51 -7.71 9.67
N ILE A 41 40.36 -7.15 10.03
CA ILE A 41 40.20 -6.40 11.27
C ILE A 41 39.51 -7.35 12.26
N VAL A 42 40.30 -7.89 13.17
CA VAL A 42 39.81 -8.41 14.44
C VAL A 42 40.33 -7.47 15.51
N ILE A 43 39.46 -6.75 16.20
CA ILE A 43 39.64 -6.36 17.61
C ILE A 43 38.25 -6.09 18.24
N ILE A 44 37.88 -7.07 19.08
CA ILE A 44 37.28 -7.00 20.43
C ILE A 44 35.90 -6.33 20.59
N ARG A 45 34.89 -7.20 20.75
CA ARG A 45 33.64 -6.95 21.50
C ARG A 45 33.94 -6.77 23.00
N PRO A 46 33.28 -5.79 23.63
CA PRO A 46 32.51 -6.07 24.82
C PRO A 46 31.05 -5.62 24.63
N GLY A 47 30.15 -6.60 24.48
CA GLY A 47 28.71 -6.51 24.83
C GLY A 47 27.77 -5.61 24.02
N GLY A 48 26.95 -6.23 23.15
CA GLY A 48 25.59 -5.79 22.79
C GLY A 48 25.43 -5.14 21.41
N ASP A 49 24.93 -5.92 20.44
CA ASP A 49 24.94 -5.68 18.99
C ASP A 49 24.29 -4.37 18.43
N PRO A 50 25.04 -3.61 17.61
CA PRO A 50 24.52 -2.67 16.62
C PRO A 50 24.87 -3.14 15.19
N GLY A 51 23.87 -3.48 14.37
CA GLY A 51 24.10 -3.95 12.99
C GLY A 51 22.83 -4.24 12.21
N GLY A 52 22.00 -3.23 11.97
CA GLY A 52 20.92 -3.29 10.97
C GLY A 52 21.38 -2.61 9.69
N GLU A 53 21.44 -3.34 8.58
CA GLU A 53 21.37 -2.73 7.25
C GLU A 53 20.04 -1.96 7.17
N ALA A 54 20.12 -0.63 7.21
CA ALA A 54 18.98 0.23 6.90
C ALA A 54 18.71 0.12 5.38
N ARG A 55 17.92 -0.88 5.01
CA ARG A 55 17.21 -0.89 3.73
C ARG A 55 16.30 0.34 3.71
N PRO A 56 16.16 1.07 2.59
CA PRO A 56 15.15 2.10 2.49
C PRO A 56 13.78 1.42 2.63
N THR A 57 13.11 1.66 3.75
CA THR A 57 11.70 1.32 3.93
C THR A 57 10.91 2.28 3.06
N LEU A 58 10.35 1.75 1.96
CA LEU A 58 9.17 2.35 1.34
C LEU A 58 8.07 2.41 2.41
N ALA A 59 7.37 3.53 2.50
CA ALA A 59 6.20 3.67 3.37
C ALA A 59 5.22 2.51 3.09
N GLY A 60 4.79 1.78 4.13
CA GLY A 60 3.70 0.80 4.00
C GLY A 60 3.94 -0.63 4.52
N GLN A 61 5.04 -0.95 5.19
CA GLN A 61 5.21 -2.30 5.78
C GLN A 61 4.89 -2.33 7.27
N GLY A 62 3.60 -2.46 7.60
CA GLY A 62 3.12 -2.85 8.93
C GLY A 62 3.41 -4.34 9.21
N SER A 63 3.72 -4.67 10.46
CA SER A 63 4.13 -6.00 10.92
C SER A 63 3.01 -7.06 10.83
N VAL A 64 3.42 -8.28 10.46
CA VAL A 64 2.56 -9.42 10.10
C VAL A 64 2.01 -10.13 11.34
N GLU A 65 0.99 -9.55 11.96
CA GLU A 65 -0.02 -10.29 12.71
C GLU A 65 -1.31 -9.47 12.61
N ALA A 66 -2.17 -9.77 11.64
CA ALA A 66 -3.47 -9.11 11.59
C ALA A 66 -4.19 -9.44 12.88
N GLY A 67 -4.48 -8.40 13.66
CA GLY A 67 -4.80 -8.45 15.09
C GLY A 67 -6.00 -9.32 15.46
N PRO A 68 -6.62 -9.07 16.63
CA PRO A 68 -7.69 -9.92 17.12
C PRO A 68 -8.87 -9.98 16.12
N SER A 69 -9.65 -11.06 16.19
CA SER A 69 -10.93 -11.10 15.50
C SER A 69 -11.96 -10.31 16.31
N VAL A 70 -12.68 -9.41 15.65
CA VAL A 70 -13.70 -8.54 16.24
C VAL A 70 -15.04 -8.66 15.48
N PRO A 71 -16.17 -8.31 16.10
CA PRO A 71 -17.42 -8.08 15.38
C PRO A 71 -17.28 -6.97 14.33
N SER A 72 -18.17 -6.92 13.35
CA SER A 72 -18.23 -5.78 12.43
C SER A 72 -18.61 -4.53 13.23
N PRO A 73 -17.81 -3.45 13.17
CA PRO A 73 -18.19 -2.18 13.78
C PRO A 73 -19.34 -1.55 12.98
N ASP A 74 -19.93 -0.51 13.56
CA ASP A 74 -20.77 0.40 12.79
C ASP A 74 -19.91 1.15 11.78
N ALA A 75 -20.40 1.32 10.56
CA ALA A 75 -19.64 1.86 9.46
C ALA A 75 -20.54 2.65 8.52
N GLY A 76 -19.99 3.71 7.92
CA GLY A 76 -20.66 4.47 6.89
C GLY A 76 -20.90 3.67 5.61
N PRO A 77 -21.46 4.31 4.56
CA PRO A 77 -21.81 3.64 3.33
C PRO A 77 -20.57 3.08 2.62
N PRO A 78 -20.64 1.84 2.10
CA PRO A 78 -19.49 1.22 1.44
C PRO A 78 -19.22 1.84 0.06
N LEU A 79 -17.99 2.28 -0.17
CA LEU A 79 -17.46 2.66 -1.47
C LEU A 79 -16.76 1.47 -2.12
N ASN A 80 -17.25 1.06 -3.28
CA ASN A 80 -16.67 -0.04 -4.07
C ASN A 80 -15.81 0.51 -5.20
N PHE A 81 -14.65 -0.10 -5.43
CA PHE A 81 -13.82 0.20 -6.60
C PHE A 81 -13.10 -1.03 -7.10
N THR A 82 -12.63 -0.94 -8.34
CA THR A 82 -11.81 -1.96 -8.99
C THR A 82 -10.54 -1.29 -9.51
N THR A 83 -9.39 -1.80 -9.10
CA THR A 83 -8.10 -1.27 -9.56
C THR A 83 -7.85 -1.63 -11.03
N PRO A 84 -6.91 -0.96 -11.72
CA PRO A 84 -6.54 -1.30 -13.10
C PRO A 84 -6.09 -2.75 -13.29
N GLU A 85 -5.55 -3.38 -12.23
CA GLU A 85 -5.15 -4.79 -12.24
C GLU A 85 -6.34 -5.75 -12.09
N GLY A 86 -7.54 -5.22 -11.87
CA GLY A 86 -8.78 -5.98 -11.70
C GLY A 86 -9.01 -6.49 -10.29
N TYR A 87 -8.38 -5.90 -9.27
CA TYR A 87 -8.68 -6.20 -7.87
C TYR A 87 -9.87 -5.37 -7.41
N GLY A 88 -10.86 -6.04 -6.81
CA GLY A 88 -12.07 -5.41 -6.31
C GLY A 88 -12.04 -5.29 -4.79
N TYR A 89 -12.33 -4.10 -4.29
CA TYR A 89 -12.41 -3.81 -2.86
C TYR A 89 -13.65 -3.01 -2.53
N SER A 90 -14.04 -3.06 -1.26
CA SER A 90 -14.99 -2.14 -0.65
C SER A 90 -14.35 -1.49 0.57
N LEU A 91 -14.55 -0.18 0.74
CA LEU A 91 -14.14 0.59 1.91
C LEU A 91 -15.34 1.23 2.60
N ALA A 92 -15.33 1.32 3.92
CA ALA A 92 -16.33 2.04 4.69
C ALA A 92 -15.68 2.69 5.92
N ALA A 93 -15.89 3.99 6.14
CA ALA A 93 -15.33 4.68 7.30
C ALA A 93 -16.06 4.25 8.59
N VAL A 94 -15.32 4.16 9.70
CA VAL A 94 -15.83 3.71 11.00
C VAL A 94 -15.83 4.86 11.99
N GLU A 95 -14.65 5.35 12.35
CA GLU A 95 -14.47 6.43 13.31
C GLU A 95 -13.20 7.22 13.03
N ALA A 96 -13.10 8.41 13.61
CA ALA A 96 -11.88 9.21 13.58
C ALA A 96 -11.59 9.80 14.96
N GLY A 97 -10.35 10.22 15.16
CA GLY A 97 -9.98 10.89 16.38
C GLY A 97 -8.52 11.24 16.45
N THR A 98 -8.06 11.52 17.66
CA THR A 98 -6.66 11.78 17.94
C THR A 98 -6.18 10.92 19.09
N ASP A 99 -4.94 10.46 19.01
CA ASP A 99 -4.31 9.65 20.04
C ASP A 99 -2.80 9.95 20.09
N PRO A 100 -2.14 9.92 21.26
CA PRO A 100 -0.69 10.09 21.34
C PRO A 100 0.12 8.95 20.68
N ALA A 101 -0.50 7.81 20.42
CA ALA A 101 0.11 6.57 19.95
C ALA A 101 -0.88 5.68 19.15
N PRO A 102 -1.49 6.19 18.06
CA PRO A 102 -2.62 5.53 17.38
C PRO A 102 -2.28 4.16 16.78
N LEU A 103 -1.00 3.94 16.43
CA LEU A 103 -0.46 2.69 15.89
C LEU A 103 0.60 2.06 16.82
N GLY A 104 0.47 2.26 18.13
CA GLY A 104 1.39 1.69 19.12
C GLY A 104 2.67 2.52 19.28
N ALA A 105 3.86 1.89 19.22
CA ALA A 105 5.15 2.50 19.60
C ALA A 105 5.62 3.62 18.65
N THR A 106 4.90 4.75 18.65
CA THR A 106 5.30 6.00 18.02
C THR A 106 6.23 6.77 18.95
N LYS A 107 7.02 7.70 18.38
CA LYS A 107 7.69 8.71 19.19
C LYS A 107 6.60 9.53 19.89
N PRO A 108 6.69 9.76 21.23
CA PRO A 108 5.74 10.59 21.93
C PRO A 108 5.60 11.94 21.21
N PRO A 109 4.37 12.43 21.00
CA PRO A 109 4.18 13.71 20.36
C PRO A 109 4.78 14.81 21.25
N PRO A 110 5.23 15.94 20.66
CA PRO A 110 5.55 17.14 21.42
C PRO A 110 4.42 17.52 22.40
N PRO A 111 4.71 18.14 23.56
CA PRO A 111 3.67 18.60 24.47
C PRO A 111 2.68 19.52 23.76
N GLY A 112 1.38 19.30 24.00
CA GLY A 112 0.32 20.07 23.37
C GLY A 112 0.01 19.67 21.92
N THR A 113 0.38 18.45 21.52
CA THR A 113 0.09 17.89 20.21
C THR A 113 -0.26 16.41 20.32
N THR A 114 -0.91 15.88 19.28
CA THR A 114 -1.40 14.50 19.20
C THR A 114 -1.29 14.00 17.76
N TYR A 115 -1.48 12.70 17.49
CA TYR A 115 -1.56 12.20 16.12
C TYR A 115 -3.02 12.00 15.74
N ALA A 116 -3.39 12.41 14.53
CA ALA A 116 -4.72 12.15 13.99
C ALA A 116 -4.79 10.71 13.48
N TYR A 117 -5.94 10.07 13.64
CA TYR A 117 -6.19 8.75 13.06
C TYR A 117 -7.64 8.65 12.58
N ALA A 118 -7.87 7.67 11.72
CA ALA A 118 -9.21 7.19 11.41
C ALA A 118 -9.17 5.67 11.15
N ASP A 119 -10.30 5.03 11.43
CA ASP A 119 -10.53 3.63 11.19
C ASP A 119 -11.50 3.45 10.02
N TYR A 120 -11.22 2.46 9.19
CA TYR A 120 -12.10 2.07 8.09
C TYR A 120 -12.06 0.56 7.87
N ILE A 121 -13.16 0.04 7.35
CA ILE A 121 -13.27 -1.35 6.91
C ILE A 121 -12.65 -1.48 5.52
N LEU A 122 -11.82 -2.50 5.32
CA LEU A 122 -11.30 -2.92 4.03
C LEU A 122 -11.76 -4.35 3.73
N THR A 123 -12.55 -4.53 2.68
CA THR A 123 -13.09 -5.82 2.27
C THR A 123 -12.60 -6.22 0.88
N ASN A 124 -12.10 -7.45 0.75
CA ASN A 124 -11.94 -8.09 -0.55
C ASN A 124 -13.30 -8.60 -1.05
N ASN A 125 -13.87 -7.98 -2.07
CA ASN A 125 -15.17 -8.38 -2.62
C ASN A 125 -15.08 -9.51 -3.66
N GLN A 126 -13.89 -10.09 -3.87
CA GLN A 126 -13.64 -11.14 -4.84
C GLN A 126 -13.52 -12.53 -4.20
N ARG A 127 -13.71 -13.57 -5.04
CA ARG A 127 -13.54 -14.99 -4.67
C ARG A 127 -12.10 -15.49 -4.83
N ARG A 128 -11.13 -14.58 -4.92
CA ARG A 128 -9.70 -14.85 -5.06
C ARG A 128 -8.92 -13.90 -4.15
N PRO A 129 -7.68 -14.24 -3.76
CA PRO A 129 -6.82 -13.28 -3.08
C PRO A 129 -6.60 -12.02 -3.92
N VAL A 130 -6.53 -10.89 -3.26
CA VAL A 130 -6.23 -9.58 -3.85
C VAL A 130 -5.11 -8.91 -3.07
N LEU A 131 -4.40 -7.95 -3.68
CA LEU A 131 -3.33 -7.23 -3.00
C LEU A 131 -3.84 -6.55 -1.72
N LEU A 132 -3.13 -6.65 -0.61
CA LEU A 132 -3.37 -5.79 0.55
C LEU A 132 -2.75 -4.42 0.24
N ASP A 133 -3.63 -3.46 -0.02
CA ASP A 133 -3.29 -2.07 -0.30
C ASP A 133 -4.16 -1.15 0.58
N TYR A 134 -3.75 0.10 0.73
CA TYR A 134 -4.40 1.07 1.62
C TYR A 134 -4.80 2.31 0.81
N PRO A 135 -6.01 2.32 0.21
CA PRO A 135 -6.40 3.32 -0.76
C PRO A 135 -6.97 4.62 -0.18
N ALA A 136 -7.30 4.63 1.12
CA ALA A 136 -7.78 5.82 1.81
C ALA A 136 -6.61 6.65 2.34
N ASP A 137 -6.78 7.97 2.29
CA ASP A 137 -5.90 8.96 2.89
C ASP A 137 -6.66 9.78 3.93
N LEU A 138 -5.94 10.18 4.98
CA LEU A 138 -6.47 10.99 6.08
C LEU A 138 -6.25 12.48 5.79
N PHE A 139 -7.33 13.24 5.86
CA PHE A 139 -7.35 14.69 5.69
C PHE A 139 -7.84 15.37 6.96
N MET A 140 -7.27 16.55 7.21
CA MET A 140 -7.58 17.42 8.34
C MET A 140 -7.55 18.89 7.90
N PRO A 141 -8.16 19.82 8.65
CA PRO A 141 -8.15 21.23 8.30
C PRO A 141 -6.72 21.77 8.25
N LYS A 142 -6.39 22.53 7.19
CA LYS A 142 -5.09 23.21 7.02
C LYS A 142 -4.71 24.07 8.22
N ALA A 143 -5.71 24.64 8.90
CA ALA A 143 -5.52 25.46 10.08
C ALA A 143 -4.95 24.69 11.28
N GLN A 144 -5.21 23.38 11.37
CA GLN A 144 -4.78 22.50 12.47
C GLN A 144 -3.46 21.77 12.18
N VAL A 145 -2.93 21.93 10.97
CA VAL A 145 -1.61 21.43 10.58
C VAL A 145 -0.53 22.38 11.11
N PRO A 146 0.57 21.88 11.73
CA PRO A 146 1.67 22.74 12.17
C PRO A 146 2.23 23.58 11.02
N SER A 147 2.59 24.84 11.28
CA SER A 147 3.08 25.77 10.25
C SER A 147 4.25 25.22 9.43
N SER A 148 5.15 24.44 10.05
CA SER A 148 6.28 23.78 9.40
C SER A 148 5.88 22.69 8.39
N ALA A 149 4.65 22.19 8.45
CA ALA A 149 4.11 21.18 7.54
C ALA A 149 3.09 21.75 6.54
N ARG A 150 2.56 22.96 6.75
CA ARG A 150 1.54 23.58 5.87
C ARG A 150 2.00 23.77 4.42
N GLU A 151 3.29 23.99 4.20
CA GLU A 151 3.85 24.10 2.83
C GLU A 151 3.69 22.81 2.00
N ARG A 152 3.41 21.68 2.66
CA ARG A 152 3.17 20.38 2.01
C ARG A 152 1.71 20.16 1.62
N CYS A 153 0.80 21.02 2.09
CA CYS A 153 -0.62 20.93 1.82
C CYS A 153 -0.95 21.38 0.39
N MET A 154 -0.65 20.52 -0.58
CA MET A 154 -1.00 20.76 -1.97
C MET A 154 -2.50 20.51 -2.21
N PRO A 155 -3.18 21.34 -3.02
CA PRO A 155 -4.54 21.08 -3.46
C PRO A 155 -4.65 19.75 -4.21
N GLN A 156 -5.76 19.06 -4.03
CA GLN A 156 -6.06 17.80 -4.70
C GLN A 156 -7.47 17.88 -5.26
N ALA A 157 -7.66 17.44 -6.51
CA ALA A 157 -8.97 17.50 -7.15
C ALA A 157 -9.99 16.68 -6.36
N GLY A 158 -11.18 17.24 -6.13
CA GLY A 158 -12.24 16.61 -5.34
C GLY A 158 -12.08 16.73 -3.82
N ILE A 159 -10.96 17.25 -3.33
CA ILE A 159 -10.74 17.52 -1.91
C ILE A 159 -10.98 19.01 -1.65
N PRO A 160 -11.70 19.39 -0.57
CA PRO A 160 -11.85 20.79 -0.19
C PRO A 160 -10.51 21.52 -0.04
N ASP A 161 -10.44 22.76 -0.55
CA ASP A 161 -9.20 23.55 -0.58
C ASP A 161 -8.68 23.97 0.81
N ASP A 162 -9.48 23.82 1.85
CA ASP A 162 -9.12 24.06 3.24
C ASP A 162 -8.63 22.79 3.96
N MET A 163 -8.60 21.64 3.28
CA MET A 163 -8.13 20.37 3.84
C MET A 163 -6.69 20.05 3.42
N CYS A 164 -6.00 19.30 4.27
CA CYS A 164 -4.63 18.88 4.07
C CYS A 164 -4.47 17.42 4.48
N THR A 165 -3.69 16.68 3.71
CA THR A 165 -3.19 15.37 4.13
C THR A 165 -1.73 15.51 4.57
N LEU A 166 -1.43 14.98 5.76
CA LEU A 166 -0.06 14.80 6.23
C LEU A 166 0.44 13.42 5.79
N PRO A 167 1.76 13.19 5.75
CA PRO A 167 2.28 11.83 5.65
C PRO A 167 1.57 10.95 6.67
N ASN A 168 1.07 9.81 6.23
CA ASN A 168 0.23 8.92 7.03
C ASN A 168 0.64 7.46 6.76
N ARG A 169 0.28 6.59 7.70
CA ARG A 169 0.56 5.16 7.64
C ARG A 169 -0.69 4.39 8.01
N SER A 170 -0.93 3.30 7.30
CA SER A 170 -2.07 2.41 7.52
C SER A 170 -1.61 1.03 8.00
N GLU A 171 -2.36 0.45 8.93
CA GLU A 171 -2.12 -0.89 9.46
C GLU A 171 -3.45 -1.63 9.70
N VAL A 172 -3.47 -2.94 9.44
CA VAL A 172 -4.57 -3.80 9.83
C VAL A 172 -4.53 -3.99 11.35
N THR A 173 -5.50 -3.43 12.07
CA THR A 173 -5.58 -3.49 13.53
C THR A 173 -6.41 -4.68 14.01
N ALA A 174 -7.38 -5.14 13.21
CA ALA A 174 -8.24 -6.27 13.56
C ALA A 174 -8.80 -6.99 12.33
N ARG A 175 -9.26 -8.22 12.55
CA ARG A 175 -9.97 -9.04 11.55
C ARG A 175 -11.46 -9.04 11.86
N ILE A 176 -12.30 -8.79 10.86
CA ILE A 176 -13.75 -8.70 11.07
C ILE A 176 -14.39 -10.05 10.79
N GLY A 177 -15.31 -10.47 11.67
CA GLY A 177 -16.16 -11.65 11.43
C GLY A 177 -15.39 -12.97 11.32
N GLY A 178 -14.23 -13.09 11.97
CA GLY A 178 -13.41 -14.30 11.89
C GLY A 178 -12.61 -14.46 10.61
N ALA A 179 -12.44 -13.38 9.82
CA ALA A 179 -11.65 -13.40 8.60
C ALA A 179 -10.25 -14.00 8.82
N GLU A 180 -9.77 -14.72 7.80
CA GLU A 180 -8.39 -15.23 7.75
C GLU A 180 -7.39 -14.05 7.75
N PRO A 181 -6.21 -14.20 8.35
CA PRO A 181 -5.19 -13.16 8.32
C PRO A 181 -4.66 -12.91 6.89
N PRO A 182 -4.11 -11.72 6.60
CA PRO A 182 -3.37 -11.47 5.38
C PRO A 182 -2.26 -12.49 5.19
N VAL A 183 -2.03 -12.89 3.94
CA VAL A 183 -1.05 -13.92 3.58
C VAL A 183 0.07 -13.27 2.79
N ASP A 184 1.32 -13.57 3.14
CA ASP A 184 2.47 -13.21 2.31
C ASP A 184 2.58 -14.18 1.14
N GLU A 185 2.44 -13.66 -0.08
CA GLU A 185 2.73 -14.37 -1.32
C GLU A 185 3.94 -13.72 -2.02
N ASN A 186 5.11 -14.32 -1.86
CA ASN A 186 6.36 -13.88 -2.49
C ASN A 186 6.78 -12.43 -2.12
N GLY A 187 6.63 -12.06 -0.85
CA GLY A 187 6.94 -10.72 -0.33
C GLY A 187 5.86 -9.68 -0.60
N THR A 188 4.68 -10.12 -1.04
CA THR A 188 3.51 -9.27 -1.26
C THR A 188 2.40 -9.72 -0.33
N MET A 189 1.88 -8.81 0.47
CA MET A 189 0.75 -9.12 1.35
C MET A 189 -0.55 -9.17 0.56
N MET A 190 -1.34 -10.21 0.79
CA MET A 190 -2.59 -10.48 0.10
C MET A 190 -3.74 -10.57 1.10
N ILE A 191 -4.92 -10.08 0.72
CA ILE A 191 -6.19 -10.26 1.41
C ILE A 191 -6.84 -11.55 0.87
N PRO A 192 -7.09 -12.58 1.69
CA PRO A 192 -7.82 -13.78 1.28
C PRO A 192 -9.19 -13.48 0.69
N ALA A 193 -9.74 -14.42 -0.07
CA ALA A 193 -11.04 -14.29 -0.71
C ALA A 193 -12.15 -13.95 0.31
N GLY A 194 -12.86 -12.85 0.10
CA GLY A 194 -13.95 -12.42 0.99
C GLY A 194 -13.53 -11.90 2.37
N ALA A 195 -12.23 -11.86 2.69
CA ALA A 195 -11.76 -11.40 3.99
C ALA A 195 -12.01 -9.90 4.17
N THR A 196 -12.30 -9.53 5.42
CA THR A 196 -12.61 -8.16 5.82
C THR A 196 -11.80 -7.78 7.05
N TYR A 197 -11.21 -6.58 7.02
CA TYR A 197 -10.29 -6.08 8.04
C TYR A 197 -10.72 -4.71 8.54
N LEU A 198 -10.42 -4.44 9.81
CA LEU A 198 -10.38 -3.08 10.32
C LEU A 198 -8.97 -2.55 10.10
N VAL A 199 -8.87 -1.41 9.42
CA VAL A 199 -7.62 -0.73 9.13
C VAL A 199 -7.63 0.62 9.83
N ARG A 200 -6.53 0.92 10.52
CA ARG A 200 -6.28 2.26 11.07
C ARG A 200 -5.27 2.97 10.19
N ILE A 201 -5.62 4.17 9.75
CA ILE A 201 -4.70 5.13 9.16
C ILE A 201 -4.39 6.21 10.19
N ALA A 202 -3.12 6.56 10.34
CA ALA A 202 -2.68 7.59 11.28
C ALA A 202 -1.66 8.54 10.66
N SER A 203 -1.67 9.80 11.09
CA SER A 203 -0.66 10.77 10.69
C SER A 203 0.70 10.42 11.28
N GLU A 204 1.76 10.57 10.50
CA GLU A 204 3.16 10.40 10.96
C GLU A 204 3.71 11.68 11.60
N LEU A 205 3.05 12.81 11.37
CA LEU A 205 3.33 14.09 11.99
C LEU A 205 2.20 14.45 12.97
N PRO A 206 2.54 15.05 14.12
CA PRO A 206 1.54 15.45 15.10
C PRO A 206 0.75 16.66 14.58
N VAL A 207 -0.50 16.75 14.99
CA VAL A 207 -1.44 17.85 14.75
C VAL A 207 -1.56 18.72 16.00
N GLU A 208 -2.03 19.95 15.82
CA GLU A 208 -2.28 20.87 16.94
C GLU A 208 -3.35 20.31 17.88
N ASP A 209 -3.24 20.58 19.18
CA ASP A 209 -4.29 20.24 20.14
C ASP A 209 -5.63 20.90 19.75
N GLY A 210 -6.72 20.15 19.92
CA GLY A 210 -8.07 20.61 19.59
C GLY A 210 -8.62 20.13 18.25
N VAL A 211 -7.85 19.35 17.47
CA VAL A 211 -8.40 18.56 16.37
C VAL A 211 -9.41 17.56 16.93
N SER A 212 -10.65 17.63 16.43
CA SER A 212 -11.74 16.73 16.82
C SER A 212 -11.99 15.66 15.76
N ALA A 213 -12.76 14.63 16.11
CA ALA A 213 -13.18 13.61 15.13
C ALA A 213 -13.92 14.25 13.94
N ASP A 214 -14.76 15.25 14.22
CA ASP A 214 -15.60 15.96 13.25
C ASP A 214 -14.80 16.86 12.30
N ASP A 215 -13.52 17.07 12.55
CA ASP A 215 -12.60 17.79 11.65
C ASP A 215 -11.93 16.84 10.65
N LEU A 216 -11.86 15.55 10.98
CA LEU A 216 -11.12 14.57 10.21
C LEU A 216 -12.00 13.97 9.11
N ARG A 217 -11.40 13.74 7.95
CA ARG A 217 -12.08 13.16 6.79
C ARG A 217 -11.21 12.11 6.14
N LEU A 218 -11.86 11.09 5.59
CA LEU A 218 -11.22 10.06 4.78
C LEU A 218 -11.59 10.25 3.32
N PHE A 219 -10.60 10.22 2.44
CA PHE A 219 -10.83 10.27 1.00
C PHE A 219 -10.02 9.20 0.29
N VAL A 220 -10.61 8.65 -0.77
CA VAL A 220 -9.88 7.88 -1.78
C VAL A 220 -9.65 8.82 -2.96
N TRP A 221 -8.40 9.22 -3.20
CA TRP A 221 -8.09 10.22 -4.25
C TRP A 221 -7.03 9.75 -5.26
N ASN A 222 -6.23 8.74 -4.91
CA ASN A 222 -5.17 8.27 -5.80
C ASN A 222 -5.76 7.78 -7.12
N ALA A 223 -5.13 8.20 -8.23
CA ALA A 223 -5.51 7.88 -9.61
C ALA A 223 -5.71 6.39 -9.91
N ARG A 224 -5.10 5.50 -9.12
CA ARG A 224 -5.29 4.06 -9.23
C ARG A 224 -6.70 3.61 -8.80
N TYR A 225 -7.39 4.39 -7.98
CA TYR A 225 -8.69 4.05 -7.40
C TYR A 225 -9.83 4.94 -7.91
N THR A 226 -9.52 6.12 -8.44
CA THR A 226 -10.49 7.09 -8.96
C THR A 226 -10.35 7.22 -10.49
N SER A 227 -11.46 7.05 -11.22
CA SER A 227 -11.44 7.05 -12.69
C SER A 227 -11.24 8.42 -13.32
N ASP A 228 -11.52 9.50 -12.58
CA ASP A 228 -11.52 10.89 -13.03
C ASP A 228 -10.54 11.77 -12.25
N LEU A 229 -9.66 11.16 -11.43
CA LEU A 229 -8.71 11.85 -10.54
C LEU A 229 -9.37 12.72 -9.47
N THR A 230 -10.67 12.52 -9.21
CA THR A 230 -11.42 13.26 -8.19
C THR A 230 -11.45 12.47 -6.90
N GLY A 231 -11.08 13.09 -5.78
CA GLY A 231 -11.23 12.52 -4.45
C GLY A 231 -12.69 12.17 -4.14
N ILE A 232 -12.90 10.96 -3.63
CA ILE A 232 -14.20 10.48 -3.18
C ILE A 232 -14.15 10.32 -1.67
N GLU A 233 -15.04 11.02 -0.97
CA GLU A 233 -15.15 10.96 0.48
C GLU A 233 -15.69 9.60 0.95
N LEU A 234 -15.10 9.07 2.01
CA LEU A 234 -15.64 7.97 2.79
C LEU A 234 -16.39 8.56 3.99
N ALA A 235 -17.70 8.71 3.86
CA ALA A 235 -18.54 9.26 4.91
C ALA A 235 -18.55 8.35 6.15
N PHE A 236 -18.48 8.94 7.35
CA PHE A 236 -18.63 8.24 8.62
C PHE A 236 -20.11 7.85 8.86
N PRO A 237 -20.39 6.91 9.79
CA PRO A 237 -21.77 6.45 10.05
C PRO A 237 -22.77 7.57 10.31
N ASP A 238 -22.38 8.57 11.10
CA ASP A 238 -23.25 9.67 11.52
C ASP A 238 -23.41 10.78 10.47
N ASP A 239 -22.58 10.77 9.41
CA ASP A 239 -22.70 11.68 8.26
C ASP A 239 -23.67 11.13 7.19
N ALA A 240 -24.01 9.83 7.26
CA ALA A 240 -24.86 9.12 6.33
C ALA A 240 -26.34 9.16 6.75
N GLY A 241 -26.89 10.38 6.86
CA GLY A 241 -28.31 10.64 7.14
C GLY A 241 -29.26 10.23 6.01
#